data_AF-A0A4R6AA56-F1
#
_entry.id   AF-A0A4R6AA56-F1
#
_cell.length_a   1.000
_cell.length_b   1.000
_cell.length_c   1.000
_cell.angle_alpha   90.00
_cell.angle_beta   90.00
_cell.angle_gamma   90.00
#
_symmetry.space_group_name_H-M   'P 1'
#
loop_
_entity.id
_entity.type
_entity.pdbx_description
1 polymer ?
#
loop_
_entity_poly.entity_id
_entity_poly.type
_entity_poly.pdbx_seq_one_letter_code
_entity_poly.pdbx_strand_id
1 'polypeptide(L)'
;MRHDPAGASIVIMLRSLKLHGMAQAVEDLVAQGAPAFEAATPMLSQLLKAEIAEREVRSIAYHTKVARFPSYKDLAGFDFKSSEINEATVRQLHRGTFMENAENVVL
;
A
#
# COMPACT_ATOMS: atom_id res chain seq x y z
N MET A 1 -29.88 14.17 -1.12
CA MET A 1 -28.41 14.08 -1.19
C MET A 1 -28.07 12.70 -1.75
N ARG A 2 -27.67 12.63 -3.01
CA ARG A 2 -27.35 11.36 -3.68
C ARG A 2 -25.89 11.03 -3.31
N HIS A 3 -25.69 10.07 -2.42
CA HIS A 3 -24.35 9.52 -2.20
C HIS A 3 -23.97 8.75 -3.46
N ASP A 4 -23.01 9.27 -4.24
CA ASP A 4 -22.35 8.49 -5.28
C ASP A 4 -21.19 7.70 -4.63
N PRO A 5 -21.37 6.39 -4.39
CA PRO A 5 -20.32 5.57 -3.79
C PRO A 5 -19.08 5.43 -4.69
N ALA A 6 -19.22 5.64 -6.00
CA ALA A 6 -18.14 5.49 -6.94
C ALA A 6 -17.18 6.70 -6.89
N GLY A 7 -17.70 7.93 -6.86
CA GLY A 7 -16.90 9.14 -6.61
C GLY A 7 -16.12 9.09 -5.30
N ALA A 8 -16.76 8.64 -4.21
CA ALA A 8 -16.09 8.49 -2.90
C ALA A 8 -14.92 7.49 -2.96
N SER A 9 -15.07 6.39 -3.70
CA SER A 9 -13.99 5.41 -3.87
C SER A 9 -12.78 5.98 -4.64
N ILE A 10 -13.01 6.83 -5.64
CA ILE A 10 -11.96 7.50 -6.41
C ILE A 10 -11.15 8.44 -5.52
N VAL A 11 -11.81 9.21 -4.65
CA VAL A 11 -11.15 10.10 -3.69
C VAL A 11 -10.22 9.31 -2.76
N ILE A 12 -10.69 8.17 -2.24
CA ILE A 12 -9.87 7.31 -1.36
C ILE A 12 -8.62 6.80 -2.11
N MET A 13 -8.78 6.33 -3.36
CA MET A 13 -7.67 5.87 -4.19
C MET A 13 -6.67 6.99 -4.52
N LEU A 14 -7.14 8.21 -4.79
CA LEU A 14 -6.25 9.35 -5.02
C LEU A 14 -5.45 9.73 -3.76
N ARG A 15 -6.08 9.68 -2.58
CA ARG A 15 -5.41 9.95 -1.30
C ARG A 15 -4.35 8.88 -0.98
N SER A 16 -4.60 7.60 -1.28
CA SER A 16 -3.59 6.55 -1.09
C SER A 16 -2.37 6.74 -2.01
N LEU A 17 -2.58 7.32 -3.19
CA LEU A 17 -1.52 7.71 -4.12
C LEU A 17 -0.85 9.06 -3.77
N LYS A 18 -1.22 9.70 -2.66
CA LYS A 18 -0.77 11.04 -2.22
C LYS A 18 -1.11 12.17 -3.20
N LEU A 19 -2.13 11.98 -4.04
CA LEU A 19 -2.61 12.96 -5.01
C LEU A 19 -3.66 13.90 -4.39
N HIS A 20 -3.30 14.59 -3.31
CA HIS A 20 -4.26 15.36 -2.49
C HIS A 20 -4.99 16.47 -3.25
N GLY A 21 -4.30 17.19 -4.15
CA GLY A 21 -4.94 18.22 -4.97
C GLY A 21 -5.97 17.66 -5.94
N MET A 22 -5.70 16.48 -6.53
CA MET A 22 -6.66 15.80 -7.40
C MET A 22 -7.84 15.24 -6.60
N ALA A 23 -7.60 14.70 -5.40
CA ALA A 23 -8.66 14.24 -4.52
C ALA A 23 -9.63 15.38 -4.16
N GLN A 24 -9.12 16.57 -3.86
CA GLN A 24 -9.95 17.74 -3.57
C GLN A 24 -10.77 18.17 -4.79
N ALA A 25 -10.15 18.26 -5.96
CA ALA A 25 -10.85 18.62 -7.20
C ALA A 25 -11.97 17.62 -7.56
N VAL A 26 -11.74 16.32 -7.30
CA VAL A 26 -12.77 15.28 -7.50
C VAL A 26 -13.92 15.42 -6.51
N GLU A 27 -13.67 15.73 -5.24
CA GLU A 27 -14.73 15.99 -4.26
C GLU A 27 -15.65 17.13 -4.72
N ASP A 28 -15.07 18.21 -5.25
CA ASP A 28 -15.82 19.34 -5.78
C ASP A 28 -16.65 18.94 -7.01
N LEU A 29 -16.09 18.14 -7.92
CA LEU A 29 -16.78 17.64 -9.12
C LEU A 29 -17.94 16.68 -8.78
N VAL A 30 -17.74 15.82 -7.77
CA VAL A 30 -18.79 14.92 -7.24
C VAL A 30 -19.90 15.74 -6.58
N ALA A 31 -19.56 16.76 -5.79
CA ALA A 31 -20.53 17.66 -5.16
C ALA A 31 -21.37 18.45 -6.20
N GLN A 32 -20.76 18.80 -7.34
CA GLN A 32 -21.44 19.44 -8.47
C GLN A 32 -22.34 18.49 -9.26
N GLY A 33 -22.16 17.17 -9.13
CA GLY A 33 -22.97 16.16 -9.83
C GLY A 33 -22.81 16.22 -11.35
N ALA A 34 -21.61 16.53 -11.85
CA ALA A 34 -21.36 16.72 -13.28
C ALA A 34 -21.54 15.39 -14.06
N PRO A 35 -22.44 15.32 -15.07
CA PRO A 35 -22.69 14.08 -15.82
C PRO A 35 -21.46 13.54 -16.57
N ALA A 36 -20.56 14.44 -16.98
CA ALA A 36 -19.31 14.07 -17.64
C ALA A 36 -18.34 13.34 -16.68
N PHE A 37 -18.35 13.72 -15.39
CA PHE A 37 -17.52 13.06 -14.39
C PHE A 37 -18.05 11.65 -14.08
N GLU A 38 -19.36 11.52 -13.87
CA GLU A 38 -20.06 10.24 -13.71
C GLU A 38 -19.76 9.25 -14.85
N ALA A 39 -19.76 9.73 -16.10
CA ALA A 39 -19.41 8.92 -17.27
C ALA A 39 -17.93 8.50 -17.30
N ALA A 40 -17.03 9.30 -16.73
CA ALA A 40 -15.59 9.02 -16.67
C ALA A 40 -15.19 8.16 -15.46
N THR A 41 -16.03 8.08 -14.42
CA THR A 41 -15.80 7.32 -13.18
C THR A 41 -15.28 5.89 -13.40
N PRO A 42 -15.84 5.06 -14.30
CA PRO A 42 -15.35 3.69 -14.50
C PRO A 42 -13.92 3.64 -15.05
N MET A 43 -13.61 4.51 -16.02
CA MET A 43 -12.28 4.59 -16.62
C MET A 43 -11.24 5.06 -15.60
N LEU A 44 -11.56 6.11 -14.83
CA LEU A 44 -10.70 6.61 -13.76
C LEU A 44 -10.43 5.53 -12.70
N SER A 45 -11.46 4.78 -12.30
CA SER A 45 -11.32 3.68 -11.34
C SER A 45 -10.35 2.61 -11.84
N GLN A 46 -10.44 2.22 -13.12
CA GLN A 46 -9.54 1.22 -13.71
C GLN A 46 -8.08 1.70 -13.75
N LEU A 47 -7.86 2.96 -14.16
CA LEU A 47 -6.51 3.54 -14.21
C LEU A 47 -5.89 3.64 -12.81
N LEU A 48 -6.65 4.08 -11.80
CA LEU A 48 -6.17 4.19 -10.42
C LEU A 48 -5.81 2.82 -9.83
N LYS A 49 -6.63 1.79 -10.08
CA LYS A 49 -6.32 0.41 -9.66
C LYS A 49 -5.01 -0.09 -10.27
N ALA A 50 -4.79 0.17 -11.56
CA ALA A 50 -3.57 -0.23 -12.25
C ALA A 50 -2.33 0.47 -11.67
N GLU A 51 -2.42 1.79 -11.40
CA GLU A 51 -1.32 2.55 -10.80
C GLU A 51 -0.98 2.08 -9.38
N ILE A 52 -2.00 1.78 -8.55
CA ILE A 52 -1.79 1.23 -7.20
C ILE A 52 -1.05 -0.11 -7.27
N ALA A 53 -1.50 -1.02 -8.13
CA ALA A 53 -0.88 -2.35 -8.27
C ALA A 53 0.59 -2.24 -8.73
N GLU A 54 0.88 -1.39 -9.71
CA GLU A 54 2.24 -1.18 -10.20
C GLU A 54 3.14 -0.53 -9.13
N ARG A 55 2.62 0.41 -8.34
CA ARG A 55 3.34 1.02 -7.22
C ARG A 55 3.67 0.00 -6.13
N GLU A 56 2.76 -0.92 -5.83
CA GLU A 56 3.00 -2.02 -4.88
C GLU A 56 4.13 -2.94 -5.37
N VAL A 57 4.07 -3.38 -6.64
CA VAL A 57 5.12 -4.18 -7.26
C VAL A 57 6.47 -3.47 -7.20
N ARG A 58 6.52 -2.18 -7.55
CA ARG A 58 7.74 -1.36 -7.50
C ARG A 58 8.27 -1.19 -6.08
N SER A 59 7.39 -1.03 -5.10
CA SER A 59 7.77 -0.93 -3.68
C SER A 59 8.42 -2.23 -3.20
N ILE A 60 7.81 -3.39 -3.49
CA ILE A 60 8.36 -4.71 -3.16
C ILE A 60 9.73 -4.90 -3.81
N ALA A 61 9.85 -4.58 -5.11
CA ALA A 61 11.10 -4.68 -5.84
C ALA A 61 12.19 -3.77 -5.24
N TYR A 62 11.83 -2.55 -4.85
CA TYR A 62 12.74 -1.61 -4.20
C TYR A 62 13.23 -2.15 -2.84
N HIS A 63 12.32 -2.59 -1.97
CA HIS A 63 12.68 -3.15 -0.66
C HIS A 63 13.55 -4.41 -0.79
N THR A 64 13.20 -5.30 -1.73
CA THR A 64 13.98 -6.51 -2.04
C THR A 64 15.40 -6.16 -2.48
N LYS A 65 15.53 -5.16 -3.38
CA LYS A 65 16.81 -4.68 -3.88
C LYS A 65 17.66 -4.04 -2.78
N VAL A 66 17.09 -3.17 -1.95
CA VAL A 66 17.81 -2.50 -0.86
C VAL A 66 18.29 -3.51 0.19
N ALA A 67 17.48 -4.53 0.47
CA ALA A 67 17.85 -5.63 1.36
C ALA A 67 18.86 -6.62 0.75
N ARG A 68 19.33 -6.38 -0.50
CA ARG A 68 20.27 -7.24 -1.24
C ARG A 68 19.79 -8.69 -1.38
N PHE A 69 18.47 -8.90 -1.41
CA PHE A 69 17.89 -10.21 -1.65
C PHE A 69 17.84 -10.48 -3.17
N PRO A 70 18.53 -11.52 -3.68
CA PRO A 70 18.55 -11.83 -5.12
C PRO A 70 17.23 -12.45 -5.61
N SER A 71 16.39 -12.95 -4.70
CA SER A 71 15.06 -13.49 -4.96
C SER A 71 14.19 -13.32 -3.71
N TYR A 72 12.86 -13.43 -3.86
CA TYR A 72 11.96 -13.51 -2.70
C TYR A 72 12.39 -14.70 -1.84
N LYS A 73 12.94 -14.41 -0.67
CA LYS A 73 13.25 -15.39 0.38
C LYS A 73 12.40 -15.04 1.58
N ASP A 74 11.53 -15.95 1.96
CA ASP A 74 10.87 -15.92 3.25
C ASP A 74 11.86 -16.31 4.36
N LEU A 75 11.43 -16.19 5.62
CA LEU A 75 12.24 -16.62 6.78
C LEU A 75 12.52 -18.13 6.80
N ALA A 76 11.80 -18.93 6.00
CA ALA A 76 12.06 -20.35 5.86
C ALA A 76 13.24 -20.61 4.92
N GLY A 77 13.44 -19.77 3.90
CA GLY A 77 14.52 -19.86 2.91
C GLY A 77 15.74 -18.96 3.16
N PHE A 78 15.75 -18.18 4.24
CA PHE A 78 16.90 -17.34 4.62
C PHE A 78 17.99 -18.16 5.32
N ASP A 79 19.24 -18.06 4.85
CA ASP A 79 20.39 -18.70 5.48
C ASP A 79 21.02 -17.77 6.52
N PHE A 80 20.59 -17.91 7.77
CA PHE A 80 21.12 -17.13 8.89
C PHE A 80 22.60 -17.39 9.19
N LYS A 81 23.19 -18.51 8.75
CA LYS A 81 24.63 -18.76 8.94
C LYS A 81 25.49 -17.84 8.10
N SER A 82 24.93 -17.23 7.06
CA SER A 82 25.59 -16.26 6.20
C SER A 82 25.52 -14.82 6.72
N SER A 83 24.93 -14.60 7.91
CA SER A 83 24.67 -13.28 8.50
C SER A 83 25.06 -13.22 9.97
N GLU A 84 25.47 -12.05 10.45
CA GLU A 84 25.73 -11.78 11.88
C GLU A 84 24.45 -11.57 12.70
N ILE A 85 23.28 -11.64 12.06
CA ILE A 85 21.97 -11.41 12.68
C ILE A 85 21.57 -12.60 13.56
N ASN A 86 21.06 -12.31 14.77
CA ASN A 86 20.53 -13.33 15.68
C ASN A 86 19.21 -13.92 15.16
N GLU A 87 19.28 -15.13 14.61
CA GLU A 87 18.12 -15.88 14.09
C GLU A 87 17.00 -16.05 15.12
N ALA A 88 17.34 -16.34 16.38
CA ALA A 88 16.35 -16.58 17.43
C ALA A 88 15.52 -15.31 17.68
N THR A 89 16.18 -14.16 17.76
CA THR A 89 15.51 -12.86 17.91
C THR A 89 14.62 -12.55 16.71
N VAL A 90 15.10 -12.76 15.48
CA VAL A 90 14.31 -12.52 14.27
C VAL A 90 13.08 -13.44 14.21
N ARG A 91 13.23 -14.72 14.55
CA ARG A 91 12.10 -15.67 14.60
C ARG A 91 11.10 -15.32 15.68
N GLN A 92 11.54 -14.80 16.82
CA GLN A 92 10.67 -14.31 17.89
C GLN A 92 9.90 -13.06 17.44
N LEU A 93 10.57 -12.08 16.84
CA LEU A 93 9.92 -10.88 16.30
C LEU A 93 8.91 -11.22 15.21
N HIS A 94 9.23 -12.15 14.32
CA HIS A 94 8.30 -12.58 13.27
C HIS A 94 7.00 -13.18 13.79
N ARG A 95 7.00 -13.81 14.99
CA ARG A 95 5.77 -14.32 15.60
C ARG A 95 4.81 -13.22 16.04
N GLY A 96 5.28 -11.97 16.16
CA GLY A 96 4.43 -10.82 16.48
C GLY A 96 3.88 -10.81 17.91
N THR A 97 4.35 -11.68 18.80
CA THR A 97 3.85 -11.81 20.19
C THR A 97 4.01 -10.52 21.00
N PHE A 98 5.00 -9.69 20.65
CA PHE A 98 5.18 -8.37 21.26
C PHE A 98 4.03 -7.40 20.94
N MET A 99 3.35 -7.54 19.79
CA MET A 99 2.19 -6.73 19.44
C MET A 99 0.98 -7.11 20.30
N GLU A 100 0.81 -8.41 20.58
CA GLU A 100 -0.26 -8.93 21.45
C GLU A 100 -0.05 -8.45 22.90
N ASN A 101 1.20 -8.44 23.36
CA ASN A 101 1.56 -8.05 24.72
C ASN A 101 1.79 -6.53 24.90
N ALA A 102 1.69 -5.73 23.84
CA ALA A 102 2.06 -4.31 23.81
C ALA A 102 3.47 -4.03 24.38
N GLU A 103 4.42 -4.92 24.06
CA GLU A 103 5.81 -4.81 24.48
C GLU A 103 6.61 -3.91 23.52
N ASN A 104 7.50 -3.10 24.08
CA ASN A 104 8.40 -2.27 23.29
C ASN A 104 9.54 -3.10 22.70
N VAL A 105 9.80 -2.94 21.40
CA VAL A 105 10.95 -3.55 20.73
C VAL A 105 12.09 -2.53 20.67
N VAL A 106 13.24 -2.87 21.27
CA VAL A 106 14.48 -2.09 21.19
C VAL A 106 15.49 -2.91 20.40
N LEU A 107 15.96 -2.35 19.27
CA LEU A 107 16.86 -3.00 18.29
C LEU A 107 18.24 -2.33 18.28
#